data_AF-A0A831XEW8-F1
#
_entry.id   AF-A0A831XEW8-F1
#
_cell.length_a   1.000
_cell.length_b   1.000
_cell.length_c   1.000
_cell.angle_alpha   90.00
_cell.angle_beta   90.00
_cell.angle_gamma   90.00
#
_symmetry.space_group_name_H-M   'P 1'
#
loop_
_entity.id
_entity.type
_entity.pdbx_description
1 polymer ?
#
loop_
_entity_poly.entity_id
_entity_poly.type
_entity_poly.pdbx_seq_one_letter_code
_entity_poly.pdbx_strand_id
1 'polypeptide(L)' 'MQRSLVKSEVHQLVDALPEDATWDTLIYEINFIAQVHEGLADAEAGRVITTEELMKRMESWRR' A
#
# COMPACT_ATOMS: atom_id res chain seq x y z
N MET A 1 0.81 14.47 -3.78
CA MET A 1 0.70 14.26 -2.33
C MET A 1 2.08 13.91 -1.79
N GLN A 2 2.50 14.54 -0.71
CA GLN A 2 3.74 14.20 -0.02
C GLN A 2 3.45 12.95 0.84
N ARG A 3 4.03 11.80 0.47
CA ARG A 3 3.95 10.58 1.26
C ARG A 3 4.91 10.73 2.44
N SER A 4 4.39 10.72 3.66
CA SER A 4 5.24 10.73 4.85
C SER A 4 5.93 9.38 4.97
N LEU A 5 7.26 9.40 5.03
CA LEU A 5 8.08 8.22 5.18
C LEU A 5 8.69 8.27 6.59
N VAL A 6 8.51 7.21 7.38
CA VAL A 6 9.18 7.11 8.67
C VAL A 6 10.54 6.44 8.43
N LYS A 7 11.63 7.15 8.78
CA LYS A 7 12.99 6.66 8.53
C LYS A 7 13.23 5.25 9.14
N SER A 8 12.66 4.97 10.30
CA SER A 8 12.78 3.65 10.93
C SER A 8 12.11 2.53 10.14
N GLU A 9 11.00 2.82 9.43
CA GLU A 9 10.34 1.83 8.56
C GLU A 9 11.22 1.50 7.35
N VAL A 10 11.93 2.48 6.81
CA VAL A 10 12.90 2.24 5.71
C VAL A 10 14.03 1.34 6.17
N HIS A 11 14.56 1.57 7.38
CA HIS A 11 15.59 0.70 7.93
C HIS A 11 15.07 -0.74 8.09
N GLN A 12 13.89 -0.91 8.68
CA GLN A 12 13.28 -2.24 8.83
C GLN A 12 13.01 -2.92 7.49
N LEU A 13 12.58 -2.16 6.48
CA LEU A 13 12.41 -2.68 5.12
C LEU A 13 13.74 -3.23 4.58
N VAL A 14 14.80 -2.41 4.62
CA VAL A 14 16.12 -2.81 4.10
C VAL A 14 16.68 -4.01 4.87
N ASP A 15 16.52 -4.03 6.20
CA ASP A 15 16.97 -5.14 7.06
C ASP A 15 16.20 -6.45 6.80
N ALA A 16 14.96 -6.36 6.28
CA ALA A 16 14.12 -7.51 5.96
C ALA A 16 14.29 -8.02 4.52
N LEU A 17 15.02 -7.30 3.66
CA LEU A 17 15.22 -7.73 2.28
C LEU A 17 16.12 -8.98 2.21
N PRO A 18 15.82 -9.91 1.28
CA PRO A 18 16.75 -10.97 0.94
C PRO A 18 18.11 -10.43 0.47
N GLU A 19 19.17 -11.19 0.71
CA GLU A 19 20.53 -10.85 0.23
C GLU A 19 20.62 -10.76 -1.31
N ASP A 20 19.74 -11.47 -2.01
CA ASP A 20 19.62 -11.45 -3.48
C ASP A 20 18.53 -10.49 -3.99
N ALA A 21 18.00 -9.62 -3.12
CA ALA A 21 16.99 -8.64 -3.50
C ALA A 21 17.51 -7.72 -4.62
N THR A 22 16.63 -7.48 -5.59
CA THR A 22 16.91 -6.58 -6.70
C THR A 22 16.32 -5.20 -6.46
N TRP A 23 16.70 -4.22 -7.29
CA TRP A 23 16.06 -2.90 -7.28
C TRP A 23 14.55 -2.98 -7.51
N ASP A 24 14.08 -3.92 -8.33
CA ASP A 24 12.65 -4.11 -8.58
C ASP A 24 11.93 -4.60 -7.31
N THR A 25 12.55 -5.50 -6.54
CA THR A 25 12.05 -5.94 -5.23
C THR A 25 11.92 -4.77 -4.28
N LEU A 26 12.96 -3.95 -4.13
CA LEU A 26 12.93 -2.79 -3.24
C LEU A 26 11.83 -1.79 -3.63
N ILE A 27 11.69 -1.49 -4.93
CA ILE A 27 10.67 -0.56 -5.43
C ILE A 27 9.26 -1.11 -5.18
N TYR A 28 9.06 -2.41 -5.37
CA TYR A 28 7.80 -3.07 -5.08
C TYR A 28 7.40 -2.88 -3.61
N GLU A 29 8.32 -3.18 -2.68
CA GLU A 29 8.06 -3.06 -1.24
C GLU A 29 7.77 -1.62 -0.82
N ILE A 30 8.53 -0.64 -1.34
CA ILE A 30 8.28 0.79 -1.07
C ILE A 30 6.86 1.18 -1.54
N ASN A 31 6.47 0.74 -2.74
CA ASN A 31 5.14 1.03 -3.28
C ASN A 31 4.03 0.37 -2.46
N PHE A 32 4.27 -0.84 -1.96
CA PHE A 32 3.33 -1.55 -1.10
C PHE A 32 3.11 -0.80 0.21
N ILE A 33 4.19 -0.46 0.94
CA ILE A 33 4.12 0.30 2.19
C ILE A 33 3.40 1.63 1.99
N ALA A 34 3.70 2.34 0.90
CA ALA A 34 3.05 3.60 0.58
C ALA A 34 1.53 3.45 0.35
N GLN A 35 1.09 2.39 -0.34
CA GLN A 35 -0.34 2.10 -0.55
C GLN A 35 -1.06 1.73 0.75
N VAL A 36 -0.38 1.02 1.67
CA VAL A 36 -0.94 0.71 2.99
C VAL A 36 -1.20 1.99 3.79
N HIS A 37 -0.22 2.89 3.85
CA HIS A 37 -0.38 4.18 4.54
C HIS A 37 -1.50 5.03 3.93
N GLU A 38 -1.62 5.04 2.60
CA GLU A 38 -2.73 5.72 1.92
C GLU A 38 -4.09 5.10 2.29
N GLY A 39 -4.20 3.78 2.26
CA GLY A 39 -5.42 3.07 2.65
C GLY A 39 -5.81 3.28 4.12
N LEU A 40 -4.83 3.34 5.02
CA LEU A 40 -5.05 3.66 6.43
C LEU A 40 -5.56 5.10 6.60
N ALA A 41 -4.95 6.06 5.91
CA ALA A 41 -5.39 7.45 5.94
C ALA A 41 -6.79 7.64 5.32
N ASP A 42 -7.14 6.86 4.30
CA ASP A 42 -8.49 6.79 3.75
C ASP A 42 -9.49 6.24 4.76
N ALA A 43 -9.14 5.15 5.44
CA ALA A 43 -9.97 4.55 6.48
C ALA A 43 -10.22 5.51 7.65
N GLU A 44 -9.16 6.16 8.17
CA GLU A 44 -9.26 7.14 9.26
C GLU A 44 -10.11 8.36 8.87
N ALA A 45 -10.00 8.81 7.62
CA ALA A 45 -10.81 9.91 7.11
C ALA A 45 -12.23 9.50 6.68
N GLY A 46 -12.62 8.22 6.87
CA GLY A 46 -13.94 7.71 6.48
C GLY A 46 -14.15 7.61 4.97
N ARG A 47 -13.09 7.67 4.16
CA ARG A 47 -13.13 7.45 2.70
C ARG A 47 -13.20 5.95 2.39
N VAL A 48 -14.23 5.29 2.92
CA VAL A 48 -14.47 3.86 2.78
C VAL A 48 -15.83 3.61 2.14
N ILE A 49 -16.01 2.44 1.56
CA ILE A 49 -17.29 1.98 1.01
C ILE A 49 -17.76 0.74 1.78
N THR A 50 -19.06 0.48 1.75
CA THR A 50 -19.62 -0.75 2.32
C THR A 50 -19.22 -1.96 1.48
N THR A 51 -19.26 -3.14 2.08
CA THR A 51 -19.04 -4.40 1.35
C THR A 51 -20.02 -4.57 0.20
N GLU A 52 -21.28 -4.15 0.35
CA GLU A 52 -22.28 -4.22 -0.73
C GLU A 52 -21.87 -3.36 -1.93
N GLU A 53 -21.41 -2.13 -1.69
CA GLU A 53 -20.95 -1.23 -2.76
C GLU A 53 -19.71 -1.77 -3.46
N LEU A 54 -18.77 -2.35 -2.69
CA LEU A 54 -17.58 -3.00 -3.25
C LEU A 54 -17.97 -4.12 -4.22
N MET A 55 -18.90 -5.00 -3.83
CA MET A 55 -19.35 -6.12 -4.68
C MET A 55 -19.98 -5.61 -5.98
N LYS A 56 -20.85 -4.58 -5.92
CA LYS A 56 -21.44 -3.96 -7.11
C LYS A 56 -20.39 -3.38 -8.06
N ARG A 57 -19.34 -2.75 -7.52
CA ARG A 57 -18.24 -2.20 -8.32
C ARG A 57 -17.43 -3.30 -8.99
N MET A 58 -17.15 -4.41 -8.30
CA MET A 58 -16.40 -5.54 -8.86
C MET A 58 -17.14 -6.21 -10.04
N GLU A 59 -18.48 -6.26 -10.00
CA GLU A 59 -19.27 -6.76 -11.12
C GLU A 59 -19.06 -5.93 -12.41
N SER A 60 -18.80 -4.62 -12.27
CA SER A 60 -18.54 -3.75 -13.42
C SER A 60 -17.21 -4.05 -14.15
N TRP A 61 -16.24 -4.65 -13.46
CA TRP A 61 -14.91 -4.98 -14.02
C TRP A 61 -14.89 -6.26 -14.85
N ARG A 62 -15.96 -7.07 -14.77
CA ARG A 62 -16.11 -8.30 -15.54
C ARG A 62 -16.65 -8.04 -16.97
N ARG A 63 -16.81 -6.78 -17.37
CA ARG A 63 -17.20 -6.37 -18.72
C ARG A 63 -15.98 -6.02 -19.57
#